data_AF-A0A1V2PAU9-F1
#
_entry.id   AF-A0A1V2PAU9-F1
#
_cell.length_a   1.000
_cell.length_b   1.000
_cell.length_c   1.000
_cell.angle_alpha   90.00
_cell.angle_beta   90.00
_cell.angle_gamma   90.00
#
_symmetry.space_group_name_H-M   'P 1'
#
loop_
_entity.id
_entity.type
_entity.pdbx_description
1 polymer ?
#
loop_
_entity_poly.entity_id
_entity_poly.type
_entity_poly.pdbx_seq_one_letter_code
_entity_poly.pdbx_strand_id
1 'polypeptide(L)' 'MENVRAKAARLAELEQLVEKARAERNTALADAKRAGATGDQMAEAAGIDRRNVYPAMRDGGYDPNELRDPQD' A
#
# COMPACT_ATOMS: atom_id res chain seq x y z
N MET A 1 14.86 22.73 23.75
CA MET A 1 15.33 22.34 22.40
C MET A 1 15.59 20.84 22.27
N GLU A 2 16.19 20.18 23.26
CA GLU A 2 16.51 18.74 23.21
C GLU A 2 15.28 17.83 23.06
N ASN A 3 14.20 18.09 23.79
CA ASN A 3 12.92 17.36 23.66
C ASN A 3 12.31 17.49 22.24
N VAL A 4 12.44 18.66 21.62
CA VAL A 4 11.97 18.88 20.23
C VAL A 4 12.78 18.04 19.25
N ARG A 5 14.10 17.97 19.42
CA ARG A 5 14.97 17.13 18.58
C ARG A 5 14.67 15.64 18.74
N ALA A 6 14.45 15.17 19.98
CA ALA A 6 14.09 13.77 20.23
C ALA A 6 12.75 13.39 19.59
N LYS A 7 11.73 14.26 19.71
CA LYS A 7 10.42 14.06 19.05
C LYS A 7 10.53 14.06 17.52
N ALA A 8 11.32 14.97 16.95
CA ALA A 8 11.54 15.03 15.51
C ALA A 8 12.24 13.76 14.98
N ALA A 9 13.25 13.25 15.70
CA ALA A 9 13.92 12.00 15.34
C ALA A 9 12.95 10.81 15.39
N ARG A 10 12.12 10.73 16.43
CA ARG A 10 11.10 9.68 16.54
C ARG A 10 10.06 9.76 15.43
N LEU A 11 9.64 10.97 15.05
CA LEU A 11 8.71 11.17 13.93
C LEU A 11 9.33 10.66 12.63
N ALA A 12 10.58 11.03 12.34
CA ALA A 12 11.28 10.59 11.13
C ALA A 12 11.43 9.05 11.05
N GLU A 13 11.70 8.40 12.18
CA GLU A 13 11.75 6.94 12.26
C GLU A 13 10.38 6.31 11.96
N LEU A 14 9.31 6.86 12.54
CA LEU A 14 7.95 6.38 12.29
C LEU A 14 7.52 6.59 10.84
N GLU A 15 7.90 7.71 10.22
CA GLU A 15 7.64 7.98 8.81
C GLU A 15 8.33 6.95 7.92
N GLN A 16 9.58 6.59 8.19
CA GLN A 16 10.29 5.53 7.46
C GLN A 16 9.61 4.16 7.60
N LEU A 17 9.15 3.82 8.81
CA LEU A 17 8.42 2.58 9.05
C LEU A 17 7.07 2.54 8.32
N VAL A 18 6.37 3.67 8.29
CA VAL A 18 5.11 3.80 7.55
C VAL A 18 5.33 3.65 6.05
N GLU A 19 6.37 4.26 5.49
CA GLU A 19 6.71 4.11 4.07
C GLU A 19 7.04 2.66 3.71
N LYS A 20 7.79 1.97 4.57
CA LYS A 20 8.07 0.54 4.39
C LYS A 20 6.79 -0.30 4.42
N ALA A 21 5.93 -0.08 5.42
CA ALA A 21 4.66 -0.80 5.54
C ALA A 21 3.72 -0.52 4.34
N ARG A 22 3.71 0.71 3.82
CA ARG A 22 2.97 1.06 2.60
C ARG A 22 3.50 0.32 1.38
N ALA A 23 4.82 0.24 1.21
CA ALA A 23 5.43 -0.50 0.12
C ALA A 23 5.04 -2.00 0.18
N GLU A 24 5.13 -2.63 1.34
CA GLU A 24 4.74 -4.02 1.55
C GLU A 24 3.25 -4.25 1.22
N ARG A 25 2.36 -3.38 1.74
CA ARG A 25 0.94 -3.41 1.41
C ARG A 25 0.69 -3.29 -0.10
N ASN A 26 1.36 -2.35 -0.77
CA ASN A 26 1.14 -2.10 -2.19
C ASN A 26 1.56 -3.30 -3.05
N THR A 27 2.67 -3.96 -2.71
CA THR A 27 3.09 -5.22 -3.34
C THR A 27 2.04 -6.31 -3.11
N ALA A 28 1.55 -6.49 -1.88
CA ALA A 28 0.53 -7.49 -1.58
C ALA A 28 -0.79 -7.25 -2.35
N LEU A 29 -1.19 -5.98 -2.53
CA LEU A 29 -2.35 -5.62 -3.35
C LEU A 29 -2.13 -6.00 -4.82
N ALA A 30 -0.93 -5.79 -5.37
CA ALA A 30 -0.60 -6.19 -6.73
C ALA A 30 -0.62 -7.71 -6.91
N ASP A 31 -0.10 -8.47 -5.95
CA ASP A 31 -0.12 -9.93 -5.99
C ASP A 31 -1.55 -10.49 -5.86
N ALA A 32 -2.35 -9.92 -4.96
CA ALA A 32 -3.76 -10.27 -4.83
C ALA A 32 -4.52 -9.99 -6.15
N LYS A 33 -4.25 -8.86 -6.79
CA LYS A 33 -4.83 -8.53 -8.10
C LYS A 33 -4.47 -9.55 -9.17
N ARG A 34 -3.19 -9.95 -9.26
CA ARG A 34 -2.72 -11.01 -10.18
C ARG A 34 -3.38 -12.36 -9.90
N ALA A 35 -3.65 -12.66 -8.63
CA ALA A 35 -4.38 -13.86 -8.23
C ALA A 35 -5.91 -13.77 -8.50
N GLY A 36 -6.40 -12.69 -9.11
CA GLY A 36 -7.81 -12.50 -9.43
C GLY A 36 -8.67 -12.01 -8.26
N ALA A 37 -8.07 -11.54 -7.17
CA ALA A 37 -8.82 -11.00 -6.04
C ALA A 37 -9.68 -9.79 -6.46
N THR A 38 -10.88 -9.71 -5.88
CA THR A 38 -11.78 -8.58 -6.07
C THR A 38 -11.30 -7.37 -5.26
N GLY A 39 -11.85 -6.18 -5.59
CA GLY A 39 -11.61 -4.96 -4.83
C GLY A 39 -11.92 -5.08 -3.33
N ASP A 40 -12.94 -5.87 -2.96
CA ASP A 40 -13.35 -6.04 -1.56
C ASP A 40 -12.36 -6.93 -0.80
N GLN A 41 -11.97 -8.06 -1.41
CA GLN A 41 -10.97 -8.97 -0.82
C GLN A 41 -9.62 -8.29 -0.62
N MET A 42 -9.20 -7.48 -1.60
CA MET A 42 -7.99 -6.67 -1.48
C MET A 42 -8.08 -5.63 -0.36
N ALA A 43 -9.23 -4.94 -0.25
CA ALA A 43 -9.46 -3.93 0.79
C ALA A 43 -9.44 -4.54 2.20
N GLU A 44 -10.13 -5.67 2.37
CA GLU A 44 -10.18 -6.43 3.62
C GLU A 44 -8.77 -6.92 4.03
N ALA A 45 -8.04 -7.55 3.10
CA ALA A 45 -6.70 -8.07 3.37
C ALA A 45 -5.69 -6.97 3.71
N ALA A 46 -5.79 -5.80 3.07
CA ALA A 46 -4.90 -4.68 3.31
C ALA A 46 -5.35 -3.77 4.47
N GLY A 47 -6.52 -4.02 5.08
CA GLY A 47 -7.07 -3.19 6.17
C GLY A 47 -7.32 -1.74 5.76
N ILE A 48 -7.72 -1.50 4.50
CA ILE A 48 -8.00 -0.15 3.96
C ILE A 48 -9.40 -0.07 3.38
N ASP A 49 -9.91 1.16 3.24
CA ASP A 49 -11.15 1.38 2.49
C ASP A 49 -10.98 0.95 1.01
N ARG A 50 -12.00 0.29 0.45
CA ARG A 50 -12.02 -0.17 -0.95
C ARG A 50 -11.64 0.93 -1.94
N ARG A 51 -12.07 2.17 -1.70
CA ARG A 51 -11.77 3.32 -2.57
C ARG A 51 -10.28 3.62 -2.68
N ASN A 52 -9.49 3.18 -1.70
CA ASN A 52 -8.05 3.42 -1.63
C ASN A 52 -7.20 2.29 -2.21
N VAL A 53 -7.80 1.15 -2.61
CA VAL A 53 -7.06 0.00 -3.17
C VAL A 53 -6.26 0.39 -4.41
N TYR A 54 -6.91 0.96 -5.43
CA TYR A 54 -6.24 1.31 -6.68
C TYR A 54 -5.29 2.52 -6.57
N PRO A 55 -5.62 3.58 -5.81
CA PRO A 55 -4.63 4.60 -5.46
C PRO A 55 -3.37 4.01 -4.82
N ALA A 56 -3.52 3.15 -3.81
CA ALA A 56 -2.39 2.51 -3.14
C ALA A 56 -1.51 1.68 -4.11
N MET A 57 -2.13 0.94 -5.04
CA MET A 57 -1.37 0.22 -6.07
C MET A 57 -0.58 1.16 -6.98
N ARG A 58 -1.18 2.27 -7.43
CA ARG A 58 -0.52 3.26 -8.29
C ARG A 58 0.62 3.96 -7.57
N ASP A 59 0.46 4.28 -6.29
CA ASP A 59 1.52 4.83 -5.45
C ASP A 59 2.71 3.86 -5.33
N GLY A 60 2.45 2.55 -5.41
CA GLY A 60 3.47 1.50 -5.50
C GLY A 60 4.05 1.27 -6.89
N GLY A 61 3.63 2.03 -7.91
CA GLY A 61 4.09 1.89 -9.29
C GLY A 61 3.38 0.77 -10.07
N TYR A 62 2.28 0.24 -9.57
CA TYR A 62 1.50 -0.80 -10.25
C TYR A 62 0.30 -0.19 -10.97
N ASP A 63 0.11 -0.49 -12.26
CA ASP A 63 -1.15 -0.17 -12.95
C ASP A 63 -2.16 -1.32 -12.78
N PRO A 64 -3.28 -1.09 -12.07
CA PRO A 64 -4.32 -2.11 -11.88
C PRO A 64 -4.99 -2.60 -13.18
N ASN A 65 -4.90 -1.82 -14.26
CA ASN A 65 -5.45 -2.18 -15.57
C ASN A 65 -4.48 -3.06 -16.37
N GLU A 66 -3.17 -2.89 -16.19
CA GLU A 66 -2.14 -3.75 -16.81
C GLU A 66 -2.00 -5.09 -16.09
N LEU A 67 -2.31 -5.11 -14.78
CA LEU A 67 -2.36 -6.32 -13.97
C LEU A 67 -3.65 -7.14 -14.15
N ARG A 68 -4.53 -6.72 -15.07
CA ARG A 68 -5.66 -7.54 -15.49
C ARG A 68 -5.10 -8.60 -16.44
N ASP A 69 -5.09 -9.86 -16.01
CA ASP A 69 -4.78 -10.97 -16.92
C ASP A 69 -5.62 -10.83 -18.21
N PRO A 70 -5.04 -11.14 -19.39
CA PRO A 70 -5.82 -11.23 -20.61
C PRO A 70 -6.87 -12.32 -20.41
N GLN A 71 -8.14 -11.93 -20.34
CA GLN A 71 -9.24 -12.88 -20.41
C GLN A 71 -9.34 -13.35 -21.87
N ASP A 72 -8.69 -14.48 -22.16
CA ASP A 72 -9.29 -15.68 -22.79
C ASP A 72 -8.29 -16.85 -22.83
#